data_AF-A0A9D1S2K8-F1
#
_entry.id   AF-A0A9D1S2K8-F1
#
_cell.length_a   1.000
_cell.length_b   1.000
_cell.length_c   1.000
_cell.angle_alpha   90.00
_cell.angle_beta   90.00
_cell.angle_gamma   90.00
#
_symmetry.space_group_name_H-M   'P 1'
#
loop_
_entity.id
_entity.type
_entity.pdbx_description
1 polymer ?
#
loop_
_entity_poly.entity_id
_entity_poly.type
_entity_poly.pdbx_seq_one_letter_code
_entity_poly.pdbx_strand_id
1 'polypeptide(L)'
;MGKALEKIRKSEYWMTGLCIAAIGLVGFLALSCFFFLGNPGVPLGWLLGIAVAIFTYWSIVATSSALLKPGEQKAGKMALSVVFVVLRFLLLVAAVVVAALLTYIYEWPYLNVWGVIGGYLPLPLASAAIGLCRKIKPSRKEGEDDGHAA
;
A
#
# COMPACT_ATOMS: atom_id res chain seq x y z
N MET A 1 -28.80 5.76 -4.75
CA MET A 1 -27.62 6.02 -3.90
C MET A 1 -26.40 5.12 -4.14
N GLY A 2 -26.53 3.88 -4.63
CA GLY A 2 -25.38 2.93 -4.72
C GLY A 2 -24.19 3.35 -5.63
N LYS A 3 -24.45 3.95 -6.81
CA LYS A 3 -23.36 4.27 -7.77
C LYS A 3 -22.43 5.40 -7.31
N ALA A 4 -22.93 6.36 -6.53
CA ALA A 4 -22.13 7.49 -6.03
C ALA A 4 -21.16 7.04 -4.94
N LEU A 5 -21.64 6.24 -3.99
CA LEU A 5 -20.81 5.65 -2.92
C LEU A 5 -19.73 4.72 -3.48
N GLU A 6 -20.05 3.92 -4.51
CA GLU A 6 -19.08 3.05 -5.16
C GLU A 6 -17.97 3.85 -5.87
N LYS A 7 -18.33 4.97 -6.51
CA LYS A 7 -17.36 5.88 -7.15
C LYS A 7 -16.44 6.55 -6.13
N ILE A 8 -16.98 7.02 -5.00
CA ILE A 8 -16.19 7.64 -3.92
C ILE A 8 -15.21 6.63 -3.33
N ARG A 9 -15.68 5.42 -3.02
CA ARG A 9 -14.84 4.35 -2.45
C ARG A 9 -13.71 3.94 -3.40
N LYS A 10 -14.01 3.82 -4.71
CA LYS A 10 -12.99 3.55 -5.74
C LYS A 10 -11.97 4.69 -5.84
N SER A 11 -12.40 5.94 -5.74
CA SER A 11 -11.53 7.12 -5.73
C SER A 11 -10.57 7.09 -4.54
N GLU A 12 -11.06 6.79 -3.34
CA GLU A 12 -10.22 6.70 -2.13
C GLU A 12 -9.16 5.61 -2.24
N TYR A 13 -9.50 4.44 -2.80
CA TYR A 13 -8.53 3.37 -3.00
C TYR A 13 -7.38 3.77 -3.89
N TRP A 14 -7.69 4.39 -5.03
CA TRP A 14 -6.69 4.91 -5.96
C TRP A 14 -5.85 6.01 -5.33
N MET A 15 -6.48 6.89 -4.54
CA MET A 15 -5.82 8.00 -3.87
C MET A 15 -4.81 7.53 -2.83
N THR A 16 -5.13 6.52 -2.01
CA THR A 16 -4.16 5.93 -1.07
C THR A 16 -2.98 5.28 -1.80
N GLY A 17 -3.25 4.55 -2.89
CA GLY A 17 -2.18 3.96 -3.72
C GLY A 17 -1.25 5.03 -4.30
N LEU A 18 -1.82 6.13 -4.77
CA LEU A 18 -1.09 7.32 -5.22
C LEU A 18 -0.29 7.97 -4.08
N CYS A 19 -0.84 8.08 -2.87
CA CYS A 19 -0.10 8.60 -1.72
C CYS A 19 1.11 7.73 -1.37
N ILE A 20 0.96 6.40 -1.36
CA ILE A 20 2.08 5.46 -1.14
C ILE A 20 3.13 5.65 -2.22
N ALA A 21 2.74 5.72 -3.50
CA ALA A 21 3.64 5.94 -4.61
C ALA A 21 4.35 7.31 -4.54
N ALA A 22 3.63 8.37 -4.14
CA ALA A 22 4.17 9.72 -4.00
C ALA A 22 5.18 9.81 -2.86
N ILE A 23 4.86 9.28 -1.68
CA ILE A 23 5.81 9.18 -0.55
C ILE A 23 7.02 8.35 -0.96
N GLY A 24 6.78 7.26 -1.70
CA GLY A 24 7.82 6.44 -2.29
C GLY A 24 8.74 7.20 -3.23
N LEU A 25 8.18 7.98 -4.15
CA LEU A 25 8.95 8.76 -5.12
C LEU A 25 9.74 9.87 -4.44
N VAL A 26 9.14 10.58 -3.49
CA VAL A 26 9.82 11.62 -2.71
C VAL A 26 10.96 11.02 -1.89
N GLY A 27 10.73 9.89 -1.21
CA GLY A 27 11.77 9.18 -0.48
C GLY A 27 12.88 8.66 -1.40
N PHE A 28 12.53 8.16 -2.57
CA PHE A 28 13.49 7.73 -3.59
C PHE A 28 14.36 8.89 -4.07
N LEU A 29 13.76 10.04 -4.38
CA LEU A 29 14.48 11.25 -4.80
C LEU A 29 15.40 11.77 -3.68
N ALA A 30 14.89 11.82 -2.45
CA ALA A 30 15.68 12.24 -1.29
C ALA A 30 16.89 11.33 -1.08
N LEU A 31 16.67 10.01 -1.05
CA LEU A 31 17.75 9.03 -0.94
C LEU A 31 18.72 9.15 -2.11
N SER A 32 18.23 9.26 -3.34
CA SER A 32 19.08 9.42 -4.52
C SER A 32 19.99 10.66 -4.38
N CYS A 33 19.47 11.79 -3.91
CA CYS A 33 20.25 13.00 -3.63
C CYS A 33 21.33 12.78 -2.55
N PHE A 34 21.04 12.02 -1.50
CA PHE A 34 22.03 11.69 -0.46
C PHE A 34 23.08 10.68 -0.94
N PHE A 35 22.72 9.75 -1.83
CA PHE A 35 23.67 8.80 -2.44
C PHE A 35 24.65 9.50 -3.39
N PHE A 36 24.23 10.55 -4.11
CA PHE A 36 25.12 11.37 -4.94
C PHE A 36 26.30 12.01 -4.17
N LEU A 37 26.22 12.15 -2.84
CA LEU A 37 27.26 12.73 -1.99
C LEU A 37 28.31 11.72 -1.47
N GLY A 38 28.17 10.41 -1.72
CA GLY A 38 29.12 9.44 -1.16
C GLY A 38 29.13 8.02 -1.74
N ASN A 39 28.17 7.61 -2.58
CA ASN A 39 28.18 6.32 -3.28
C ASN A 39 27.29 6.41 -4.54
N PRO A 40 27.84 6.31 -5.77
CA PRO A 40 27.09 6.53 -6.99
C PRO A 40 26.14 5.36 -7.25
N GLY A 41 24.96 5.39 -6.65
CA GLY A 41 24.00 4.33 -6.85
C GLY A 41 22.54 4.66 -6.62
N VAL A 42 21.71 4.13 -7.53
CA VAL A 42 20.26 4.18 -7.43
C VAL A 42 19.82 3.27 -6.28
N PRO A 43 18.97 3.74 -5.33
CA PRO A 43 18.49 2.94 -4.22
C PRO A 43 17.42 1.94 -4.68
N LEU A 44 17.84 0.91 -5.44
CA LEU A 44 16.96 -0.11 -6.02
C LEU A 44 16.22 -0.91 -4.94
N GLY A 45 16.83 -1.11 -3.77
CA GLY A 45 16.16 -1.70 -2.61
C GLY A 45 14.90 -0.92 -2.21
N TRP A 46 14.95 0.41 -2.23
CA TRP A 46 13.80 1.27 -1.95
C TRP A 46 12.68 1.07 -2.96
N LEU A 47 13.01 1.06 -4.25
CA LEU A 47 12.03 0.82 -5.32
C LEU A 47 11.36 -0.55 -5.18
N LEU A 48 12.14 -1.59 -4.87
CA LEU A 48 11.60 -2.92 -4.62
C LEU A 48 10.66 -2.94 -3.41
N GLY A 49 11.05 -2.29 -2.30
CA GLY A 49 10.20 -2.14 -1.12
C GLY A 49 8.87 -1.43 -1.42
N ILE A 50 8.92 -0.35 -2.22
CA ILE A 50 7.73 0.40 -2.66
C ILE A 50 6.83 -0.44 -3.55
N ALA A 51 7.40 -1.19 -4.49
CA ALA A 51 6.64 -2.07 -5.36
C ALA A 51 5.89 -3.14 -4.55
N VAL A 52 6.57 -3.75 -3.56
CA VAL A 52 5.95 -4.71 -2.63
C VAL A 52 4.87 -4.05 -1.78
N ALA A 53 5.08 -2.82 -1.30
CA ALA A 53 4.10 -2.04 -0.54
C ALA A 53 2.83 -1.74 -1.35
N ILE A 54 2.97 -1.29 -2.60
CA ILE A 54 1.83 -1.00 -3.49
C ILE A 54 1.04 -2.27 -3.78
N PHE A 55 1.73 -3.36 -4.14
CA PHE A 55 1.10 -4.66 -4.36
C PHE A 55 0.34 -5.13 -3.12
N THR A 56 0.98 -5.02 -1.95
CA THR A 56 0.38 -5.41 -0.66
C THR A 56 -0.86 -4.59 -0.35
N TYR A 57 -0.84 -3.28 -0.59
CA TYR A 57 -2.02 -2.42 -0.42
C TYR A 57 -3.18 -2.86 -1.30
N TRP A 58 -2.94 -3.07 -2.59
CA TRP A 58 -3.98 -3.46 -3.55
C TRP A 58 -4.56 -4.84 -3.21
N SER A 59 -3.70 -5.76 -2.80
CA SER A 59 -4.08 -7.07 -2.28
C SER A 59 -4.98 -6.95 -1.05
N ILE A 60 -4.62 -6.10 -0.07
CA ILE A 60 -5.45 -5.85 1.12
C ILE A 60 -6.83 -5.33 0.71
N VAL A 61 -6.90 -4.31 -0.16
CA VAL A 61 -8.16 -3.71 -0.60
C VAL A 61 -9.05 -4.74 -1.31
N ALA A 62 -8.47 -5.58 -2.17
CA ALA A 62 -9.18 -6.63 -2.89
C ALA A 62 -9.72 -7.70 -1.92
N THR A 63 -8.88 -8.22 -1.03
CA THR A 63 -9.25 -9.24 -0.04
C THR A 63 -10.29 -8.72 0.95
N SER A 64 -10.12 -7.51 1.50
CA SER A 64 -11.10 -6.93 2.44
C SER A 64 -12.46 -6.71 1.78
N SER A 65 -12.49 -6.30 0.51
CA SER A 65 -13.74 -6.15 -0.25
C SER A 65 -14.45 -7.48 -0.48
N ALA A 66 -13.69 -8.58 -0.64
CA ALA A 66 -14.24 -9.92 -0.78
C ALA A 66 -14.78 -10.48 0.54
N LEU A 67 -14.06 -10.28 1.65
CA LEU A 67 -14.45 -10.78 2.97
C LEU A 67 -15.68 -10.08 3.55
N LEU A 68 -15.89 -8.80 3.24
CA LEU A 68 -17.03 -8.02 3.74
C LEU A 68 -18.34 -8.26 2.95
N LYS A 69 -18.29 -9.01 1.83
CA LYS A 69 -19.46 -9.35 1.00
C LYS A 69 -19.48 -10.84 0.61
N PRO A 70 -19.51 -11.77 1.58
CA PRO A 70 -19.39 -13.20 1.31
C PRO A 70 -20.58 -13.76 0.51
N GLY A 71 -21.78 -13.18 0.65
CA GLY A 71 -23.00 -13.63 -0.04
C GLY A 71 -23.09 -13.28 -1.54
N GLU A 72 -22.26 -12.36 -2.03
CA GLU A 72 -22.25 -11.95 -3.45
C GLU A 72 -21.12 -12.59 -4.27
N GLN A 73 -20.22 -13.35 -3.64
CA GLN A 73 -19.01 -13.86 -4.29
C GLN A 73 -19.05 -15.36 -4.61
N LYS A 74 -18.72 -15.70 -5.86
CA LYS A 74 -18.45 -17.07 -6.29
C LYS A 74 -17.26 -17.63 -5.49
N ALA A 75 -17.33 -18.89 -5.04
CA ALA A 75 -16.31 -19.55 -4.20
C ALA A 75 -14.86 -19.37 -4.70
N GLY A 76 -14.64 -19.33 -6.02
CA GLY A 76 -13.31 -19.08 -6.61
C GLY A 76 -12.70 -17.70 -6.27
N LYS A 77 -13.52 -16.66 -6.08
CA LYS A 77 -13.04 -15.32 -5.66
C LYS A 77 -12.60 -15.29 -4.19
N MET A 78 -13.24 -16.10 -3.35
CA MET A 78 -12.89 -16.24 -1.95
C MET A 78 -11.54 -16.96 -1.80
N ALA A 79 -11.33 -18.05 -2.55
CA ALA A 79 -10.06 -18.78 -2.60
C ALA A 79 -8.91 -17.88 -3.11
N LEU A 80 -9.15 -17.11 -4.17
CA LEU A 80 -8.17 -16.15 -4.71
C LEU A 80 -7.75 -15.10 -3.65
N SER A 81 -8.70 -14.67 -2.82
CA SER A 81 -8.46 -13.69 -1.75
C SER A 81 -7.53 -14.24 -0.66
N VAL A 82 -7.62 -15.54 -0.35
CA VAL A 82 -6.71 -16.22 0.58
C VAL A 82 -5.31 -16.36 -0.03
N VAL A 83 -5.22 -16.71 -1.31
CA VAL A 83 -3.93 -16.77 -2.03
C VAL A 83 -3.21 -15.43 -1.98
N PHE A 84 -3.93 -14.32 -2.20
CA PHE A 84 -3.37 -12.97 -2.11
C PHE A 84 -2.83 -12.63 -0.70
N VAL A 85 -3.47 -13.11 0.36
CA VAL A 85 -3.00 -12.92 1.74
C VAL A 85 -1.68 -13.62 2.00
N VAL A 86 -1.48 -14.82 1.45
CA VAL A 86 -0.22 -15.56 1.60
C VAL A 86 0.86 -14.95 0.69
N LEU A 87 0.50 -14.63 -0.56
CA LEU A 87 1.42 -14.13 -1.58
C LEU A 87 2.10 -12.82 -1.18
N ARG A 88 1.39 -11.89 -0.52
CA ARG A 88 2.00 -10.65 -0.02
C ARG A 88 3.12 -10.87 0.99
N PHE A 89 2.97 -11.84 1.90
CA PHE A 89 4.01 -12.17 2.88
C PHE A 89 5.19 -12.85 2.20
N LEU A 90 4.91 -13.78 1.30
CA LEU A 90 5.96 -14.46 0.52
C LEU A 90 6.76 -13.46 -0.32
N LEU A 91 6.11 -12.49 -0.97
CA LEU A 91 6.80 -11.46 -1.75
C LEU A 91 7.68 -10.58 -0.88
N LEU A 92 7.22 -10.16 0.31
CA LEU A 92 8.03 -9.39 1.23
C LEU A 92 9.24 -10.19 1.73
N VAL A 93 9.02 -11.44 2.14
CA VAL A 93 10.10 -12.34 2.58
C VAL A 93 11.10 -12.57 1.46
N ALA A 94 10.64 -12.87 0.24
CA ALA A 94 11.51 -13.05 -0.91
C ALA A 94 12.32 -11.80 -1.23
N ALA A 95 11.68 -10.61 -1.21
CA ALA A 95 12.38 -9.34 -1.43
C ALA A 95 13.47 -9.09 -0.37
N VAL A 96 13.18 -9.37 0.90
CA VAL A 96 14.15 -9.23 2.00
C VAL A 96 15.28 -10.25 1.89
N VAL A 97 14.98 -11.51 1.57
CA VAL A 97 15.99 -12.56 1.39
C VAL A 97 16.91 -12.25 0.22
N VAL A 98 16.36 -11.87 -0.93
CA VAL A 98 17.15 -11.47 -2.11
C VAL A 98 18.03 -10.27 -1.78
N ALA A 99 17.48 -9.26 -1.10
CA ALA A 99 18.26 -8.12 -0.66
C ALA A 99 19.34 -8.48 0.38
N ALA A 100 19.08 -9.43 1.27
CA ALA A 100 20.05 -9.88 2.27
C ALA A 100 21.23 -10.61 1.62
N LEU A 101 20.95 -11.50 0.67
CA LEU A 101 21.98 -12.18 -0.11
C LEU A 101 22.82 -11.15 -0.87
N LEU A 102 22.18 -10.19 -1.53
CA LEU A 102 22.90 -9.17 -2.30
C LEU A 102 23.67 -8.20 -1.42
N THR A 103 23.18 -7.86 -0.24
CA THR A 103 23.87 -6.96 0.71
C THR A 103 25.08 -7.64 1.35
N TYR A 104 24.91 -8.85 1.89
CA TYR A 104 25.87 -9.46 2.80
C TYR A 104 26.78 -10.50 2.16
N ILE A 105 26.37 -11.10 1.03
CA ILE A 105 27.19 -12.10 0.31
C ILE A 105 27.84 -11.48 -0.92
N TYR A 106 27.06 -10.79 -1.74
CA TYR A 106 27.55 -10.22 -3.00
C TYR A 106 28.03 -8.76 -2.88
N GLU A 107 27.96 -8.19 -1.66
CA GLU A 107 28.37 -6.81 -1.34
C GLU A 107 27.80 -5.75 -2.30
N TRP A 108 26.62 -6.00 -2.87
CA TRP A 108 26.00 -5.15 -3.87
C TRP A 108 25.19 -4.03 -3.18
N PRO A 109 25.66 -2.76 -3.24
CA PRO A 109 25.13 -1.69 -2.38
C PRO A 109 23.74 -1.17 -2.80
N TYR A 110 23.33 -1.42 -4.05
CA TYR A 110 22.15 -0.82 -4.66
C TYR A 110 20.83 -1.50 -4.23
N LEU A 111 20.83 -2.84 -4.09
CA LEU A 111 19.66 -3.61 -3.67
C LEU A 111 19.84 -4.13 -2.23
N ASN A 112 19.90 -3.19 -1.29
CA ASN A 112 20.19 -3.52 0.10
C ASN A 112 18.93 -3.76 0.96
N VAL A 113 19.08 -4.55 2.03
CA VAL A 113 17.98 -4.92 2.95
C VAL A 113 17.31 -3.69 3.55
N TRP A 114 18.10 -2.70 3.95
CA TRP A 114 17.60 -1.47 4.57
C TRP A 114 16.75 -0.64 3.60
N GLY A 115 17.10 -0.66 2.31
CA GLY A 115 16.35 -0.06 1.23
C GLY A 115 15.00 -0.74 1.07
N VAL A 116 14.95 -2.08 1.09
CA VAL A 116 13.68 -2.83 0.98
C VAL A 116 12.78 -2.57 2.18
N ILE A 117 13.31 -2.60 3.40
CA ILE A 117 12.56 -2.28 4.62
C ILE A 117 12.09 -0.82 4.60
N GLY A 118 13.00 0.10 4.27
CA GLY A 118 12.74 1.54 4.11
C GLY A 118 11.62 1.81 3.11
N GLY A 119 11.70 1.20 1.93
CA GLY A 119 10.71 1.33 0.87
C GLY A 119 9.37 0.71 1.22
N TYR A 120 9.29 -0.18 2.22
CA TYR A 120 8.01 -0.74 2.66
C TYR A 120 7.26 0.15 3.66
N LEU A 121 7.96 1.06 4.39
CA LEU A 121 7.39 1.97 5.40
C LEU A 121 6.25 2.90 4.92
N PRO A 122 6.21 3.37 3.66
CA PRO A 122 5.13 4.23 3.20
C PRO A 122 3.75 3.58 3.27
N LEU A 123 3.65 2.24 3.22
CA LEU A 123 2.39 1.53 3.37
C LEU A 123 1.72 1.77 4.73
N PRO A 124 2.34 1.42 5.89
CA PRO A 124 1.74 1.69 7.19
C PRO A 124 1.57 3.18 7.48
N LEU A 125 2.50 4.04 7.02
CA LEU A 125 2.42 5.49 7.22
C LEU A 125 1.21 6.11 6.50
N ALA A 126 1.03 5.82 5.21
CA ALA A 126 -0.09 6.33 4.44
C ALA A 126 -1.42 5.79 4.97
N SER A 127 -1.46 4.50 5.33
CA SER A 127 -2.66 3.86 5.89
C SER A 127 -3.06 4.48 7.24
N ALA A 128 -2.09 4.72 8.12
CA ALA A 128 -2.32 5.36 9.42
C ALA A 128 -2.77 6.82 9.26
N ALA A 129 -2.12 7.59 8.39
CA ALA A 129 -2.48 8.98 8.12
C ALA A 129 -3.93 9.11 7.63
N ILE A 130 -4.35 8.26 6.69
CA ILE A 130 -5.72 8.26 6.17
C ILE A 130 -6.72 7.81 7.24
N GLY A 131 -6.37 6.81 8.06
CA GLY A 131 -7.18 6.37 9.20
C GLY A 131 -7.41 7.49 10.22
N LEU A 132 -6.36 8.27 10.54
CA LEU A 132 -6.45 9.43 11.42
C LEU A 132 -7.30 10.55 10.82
N CYS A 133 -7.10 10.87 9.53
CA CYS A 133 -7.91 11.87 8.83
C CYS A 133 -9.41 11.52 8.82
N ARG A 134 -9.76 10.23 8.71
CA ARG A 134 -11.16 9.76 8.82
C ARG A 134 -11.73 9.94 10.24
N LYS A 135 -10.94 9.73 11.28
CA LYS A 135 -11.39 9.94 12.67
C LYS A 135 -11.65 11.42 12.97
N ILE A 136 -10.90 12.32 12.33
CA ILE A 136 -11.00 13.79 12.52
C ILE A 136 -12.14 14.41 11.71
N LYS A 137 -12.53 13.81 10.58
CA LYS A 137 -13.78 14.13 9.87
C LYS A 137 -14.89 13.17 10.30
N PRO A 138 -15.61 13.42 11.41
CA PRO A 138 -16.88 12.71 11.62
C PRO A 138 -17.76 13.03 10.40
N SER A 139 -18.34 12.00 9.79
CA SER A 139 -19.26 12.11 8.66
C SER A 139 -20.20 13.28 8.84
N ARG A 140 -20.02 14.34 8.05
CA ARG A 140 -21.03 15.39 7.93
C ARG A 140 -22.20 14.78 7.16
N LYS A 141 -23.26 14.47 7.91
CA LYS A 141 -24.63 14.11 7.51
C LYS A 141 -24.88 12.69 6.98
N GLU A 142 -25.07 11.75 7.91
CA GLU A 142 -26.19 10.80 7.81
C GLU A 142 -27.25 11.27 8.81
N GLY A 143 -28.43 11.69 8.34
CA GLY A 143 -29.61 11.83 9.21
C GLY A 143 -30.27 13.20 9.40
N GLU A 144 -30.26 14.12 8.41
CA GLU A 144 -31.14 15.30 8.48
C GLU A 144 -31.49 15.76 7.06
N ASP A 145 -32.44 15.07 6.41
CA ASP A 145 -33.61 15.68 5.73
C ASP A 145 -34.56 14.58 5.18
N ASP A 146 -35.07 13.72 6.07
CA ASP A 146 -36.29 12.94 5.80
C ASP A 146 -37.25 13.25 6.96
N GLY A 147 -38.15 14.22 6.76
CA GLY A 147 -39.30 14.41 7.64
C GLY A 147 -39.55 15.84 8.10
N HIS A 148 -40.01 16.70 7.19
CA HIS A 148 -41.19 17.52 7.48
C HIS A 148 -41.96 17.80 6.18
N ALA A 149 -42.80 16.84 5.81
CA ALA A 149 -44.09 17.17 5.24
C ALA A 149 -45.03 17.45 6.42
N ALA A 150 -45.41 18.71 6.57
CA ALA A 150 -46.70 19.16 7.11
C ALA A 150 -46.94 20.57 6.55
#